data_AF-X0VQK4-F1
#
_entry.id   AF-X0VQK4-F1
#
_cell.length_a   1.000
_cell.length_b   1.000
_cell.length_c   1.000
_cell.angle_alpha   90.00
_cell.angle_beta   90.00
_cell.angle_gamma   90.00
#
_symmetry.space_group_name_H-M   'P 1'
#
loop_
_entity.id
_entity.type
_entity.pdbx_description
1 polymer ?
#
loop_
_entity_poly.entity_id
_entity_poly.type
_entity_poly.pdbx_seq_one_letter_code
_entity_poly.pdbx_strand_id
1 'polypeptide(L)'
;QVIPYNGYCYVHVRIRAEDIRKAKKIHPDAVVFVHPECPPEVIELADEVASTAGMLKLARASEARKFIIGTEEGLIYRLKKENPEKKFFAAGPALICRNMKLTRLEDVYLSLKEERYRVEVRDNIASRASKALNEMLKYT
;
A
#
# COMPACT_ATOMS: atom_id res chain seq x y z
N GLN A 1 9.71 23.14 9.36
CA GLN A 1 9.65 22.18 10.49
C GLN A 1 8.39 21.34 10.34
N VAL A 2 8.48 20.02 10.48
CA VAL A 2 7.31 19.11 10.49
C VAL A 2 6.92 18.87 11.95
N ILE A 3 5.64 19.05 12.29
CA ILE A 3 5.10 18.78 13.63
C ILE A 3 4.18 17.55 13.52
N PRO A 4 4.64 16.35 13.90
CA PRO A 4 3.87 15.13 13.69
C PRO A 4 2.83 14.90 14.80
N TYR A 5 1.78 14.16 14.44
CA TYR A 5 0.93 13.47 15.42
C TYR A 5 1.48 12.04 15.60
N ASN A 6 1.31 11.42 16.78
CA ASN A 6 1.76 10.05 17.05
C ASN A 6 0.83 8.99 16.42
N GLY A 7 0.47 9.18 15.15
CA GLY A 7 -0.34 8.26 14.35
C GLY A 7 0.53 7.35 13.50
N TYR A 8 0.14 6.08 13.38
CA TYR A 8 0.84 5.09 12.55
C TYR A 8 -0.14 4.07 12.01
N CYS A 9 0.25 3.37 10.94
CA CYS A 9 -0.51 2.25 10.41
C CYS A 9 -0.11 0.95 11.11
N TYR A 10 -1.08 0.30 11.78
CA TYR A 10 -0.84 -0.96 12.48
C TYR A 10 -0.43 -2.12 11.55
N VAL A 11 -0.62 -1.97 10.23
CA VAL A 11 -0.22 -2.97 9.23
C VAL A 11 1.25 -2.78 8.87
N HIS A 12 1.65 -1.57 8.46
CA HIS A 12 3.02 -1.29 8.02
C HIS A 12 4.04 -1.26 9.15
N VAL A 13 3.66 -0.87 10.36
CA VAL A 13 4.56 -0.90 11.54
C VAL A 13 5.01 -2.32 11.92
N ARG A 14 4.32 -3.35 11.43
CA ARG A 14 4.67 -4.76 11.70
C ARG A 14 5.79 -5.27 10.81
N ILE A 15 6.16 -4.54 9.75
CA ILE A 15 7.30 -4.89 8.91
C ILE A 15 8.56 -4.56 9.69
N ARG A 16 9.43 -5.55 9.88
CA ARG A 16 10.70 -5.36 10.57
C ARG A 16 11.84 -5.30 9.58
N ALA A 17 12.87 -4.52 9.89
CA ALA A 17 14.10 -4.49 9.11
C ALA A 17 14.71 -5.90 8.91
N GLU A 18 14.57 -6.77 9.92
CA GLU A 18 14.97 -8.16 9.87
C GLU A 18 14.24 -8.97 8.78
N ASP A 19 12.96 -8.68 8.54
CA ASP A 19 12.16 -9.36 7.51
C ASP A 19 12.73 -9.02 6.13
N ILE A 20 13.01 -7.74 5.87
CA ILE A 20 13.65 -7.28 4.63
C ILE A 20 15.02 -7.94 4.46
N ARG A 21 15.87 -7.97 5.50
CA ARG A 21 17.19 -8.60 5.43
C ARG A 21 17.10 -10.09 5.12
N LYS A 22 16.15 -10.81 5.73
CA LYS A 22 15.91 -12.23 5.43
C LYS A 22 15.43 -12.43 4.00
N ALA A 23 14.48 -11.60 3.53
CA ALA A 23 14.00 -11.65 2.16
C ALA A 23 15.13 -11.39 1.15
N LYS A 24 16.00 -10.40 1.38
CA LYS A 24 17.19 -10.14 0.54
C LYS A 24 18.19 -11.29 0.56
N LYS A 25 18.37 -12.00 1.70
CA LYS A 25 19.23 -13.21 1.73
C LYS A 25 18.69 -14.33 0.84
N ILE A 26 17.36 -14.50 0.77
CA ILE A 26 16.71 -15.52 -0.06
C ILE A 26 16.65 -15.10 -1.54
N HIS A 27 16.47 -13.80 -1.79
CA HIS A 27 16.34 -13.21 -3.12
C HIS A 27 17.32 -12.02 -3.27
N PRO A 28 18.63 -12.31 -3.40
CA PRO A 28 19.67 -11.27 -3.39
C PRO A 28 19.62 -10.32 -4.59
N ASP A 29 19.00 -10.76 -5.69
CA ASP A 29 18.80 -10.00 -6.92
C ASP A 29 17.44 -9.29 -7.00
N ALA A 30 16.63 -9.33 -5.93
CA ALA A 30 15.32 -8.70 -5.91
C ALA A 30 15.38 -7.23 -5.50
N VAL A 31 14.64 -6.38 -6.22
CA VAL A 31 14.46 -4.96 -5.88
C VAL A 31 13.44 -4.83 -4.75
N VAL A 32 13.75 -4.04 -3.73
CA VAL A 32 12.95 -3.87 -2.53
C VAL A 32 12.10 -2.61 -2.64
N PHE A 33 10.78 -2.78 -2.69
CA PHE A 33 9.80 -1.71 -2.64
C PHE A 33 9.12 -1.68 -1.27
N VAL A 34 9.13 -0.54 -0.58
CA VAL A 34 8.41 -0.38 0.70
C VAL A 34 7.48 0.83 0.69
N HIS A 35 6.42 0.74 1.49
CA HIS A 35 5.50 1.86 1.65
C HIS A 35 6.12 2.92 2.59
N PRO A 36 5.88 4.22 2.37
CA PRO A 36 6.37 5.27 3.26
C PRO A 36 5.79 5.23 4.69
N GLU A 37 4.74 4.43 4.94
CA GLU A 37 4.20 4.19 6.29
C GLU A 37 5.00 3.15 7.10
N CYS A 38 6.01 2.51 6.50
CA CYS A 38 6.89 1.59 7.21
C CYS A 38 7.81 2.34 8.20
N PRO A 39 8.32 1.65 9.23
CA PRO A 39 9.30 2.23 10.14
C PRO A 39 10.56 2.74 9.40
N PRO A 40 11.22 3.80 9.87
CA PRO A 40 12.42 4.35 9.23
C PRO A 40 13.51 3.31 8.94
N GLU A 41 13.75 2.38 9.86
CA GLU A 41 14.73 1.31 9.69
C GLU A 41 14.38 0.30 8.58
N VAL A 42 13.11 0.25 8.15
CA VAL A 42 12.67 -0.51 6.98
C VAL A 42 12.84 0.32 5.71
N ILE A 43 12.53 1.62 5.78
CA ILE A 43 12.70 2.58 4.69
C ILE A 43 14.17 2.64 4.25
N GLU A 44 15.10 2.67 5.20
CA GLU A 44 16.55 2.70 4.94
C GLU A 44 17.07 1.47 4.18
N LEU A 45 16.34 0.34 4.19
CA LEU A 45 16.71 -0.90 3.50
C LEU A 45 16.08 -1.06 2.12
N ALA A 46 15.18 -0.14 1.73
CA ALA A 46 14.46 -0.19 0.48
C ALA A 46 15.27 0.38 -0.67
N ASP A 47 15.09 -0.18 -1.86
CA ASP A 47 15.64 0.40 -3.09
C ASP A 47 14.69 1.53 -3.58
N GLU A 48 13.37 1.36 -3.39
CA GLU A 48 12.39 2.40 -3.69
C GLU A 48 11.32 2.51 -2.59
N VAL A 49 10.93 3.76 -2.29
CA VAL A 49 9.89 4.09 -1.32
C VAL A 49 8.73 4.74 -2.07
N ALA A 50 7.57 4.07 -2.12
CA ALA A 50 6.47 4.52 -2.97
C ALA A 50 5.10 4.16 -2.41
N SER A 51 4.06 4.90 -2.85
CA SER A 51 2.67 4.48 -2.65
C SER A 51 2.37 3.18 -3.42
N THR A 52 1.26 2.52 -3.11
CA THR A 52 0.83 1.31 -3.84
C THR A 52 0.70 1.55 -5.35
N ALA A 53 0.19 2.70 -5.76
CA ALA A 53 0.12 3.12 -7.16
C ALA A 53 1.52 3.37 -7.76
N GLY A 54 2.41 4.00 -6.99
CA GLY A 54 3.81 4.19 -7.38
C GLY A 54 4.54 2.86 -7.58
N MET A 55 4.37 1.90 -6.67
CA MET A 55 4.95 0.56 -6.80
C MET A 55 4.48 -0.16 -8.07
N LEU A 56 3.19 -0.06 -8.42
CA LEU A 56 2.67 -0.63 -9.67
C LEU A 56 3.35 -0.01 -10.91
N LYS A 57 3.52 1.33 -10.91
CA LYS A 57 4.18 2.06 -12.00
C LYS A 57 5.66 1.68 -12.11
N LEU A 58 6.38 1.66 -10.99
CA LEU A 58 7.79 1.29 -10.92
C LEU A 58 8.01 -0.16 -11.34
N ALA A 59 7.19 -1.09 -10.83
CA ALA A 59 7.25 -2.49 -11.23
C ALA A 59 7.06 -2.66 -12.73
N ARG A 60 6.09 -1.95 -13.34
CA ARG A 60 5.85 -1.99 -14.79
C ARG A 60 7.04 -1.49 -15.60
N ALA A 61 7.62 -0.35 -15.20
CA ALA A 61 8.74 0.29 -15.91
C ALA A 61 10.10 -0.39 -15.68
N SER A 62 10.27 -1.13 -14.58
CA SER A 62 11.54 -1.76 -14.21
C SER A 62 11.86 -2.98 -15.10
N GLU A 63 13.13 -3.13 -15.47
CA GLU A 63 13.66 -4.33 -16.13
C GLU A 63 13.91 -5.50 -15.16
N ALA A 64 13.87 -5.24 -13.85
CA ALA A 64 14.07 -6.26 -12.84
C ALA A 64 12.97 -7.34 -12.91
N ARG A 65 13.36 -8.57 -12.56
CA ARG A 65 12.47 -9.75 -12.61
C ARG A 65 11.96 -10.19 -11.26
N LYS A 66 12.57 -9.72 -10.16
CA LYS A 66 12.23 -10.11 -8.79
C LYS A 66 12.08 -8.87 -7.93
N PHE A 67 11.04 -8.87 -7.11
CA PHE A 67 10.73 -7.76 -6.22
C PHE A 67 10.35 -8.27 -4.84
N ILE A 68 10.85 -7.60 -3.81
CA ILE A 68 10.42 -7.78 -2.42
C ILE A 68 9.49 -6.61 -2.10
N ILE A 69 8.28 -6.91 -1.63
CA ILE A 69 7.21 -5.94 -1.41
C ILE A 69 6.92 -5.80 0.09
N GLY A 70 7.20 -4.61 0.62
CA GLY A 70 6.92 -4.21 2.00
C GLY A 70 5.65 -3.36 2.08
N THR A 71 4.49 -3.97 1.95
CA THR A 71 3.16 -3.35 2.14
C THR A 71 2.09 -4.42 2.40
N GLU A 72 0.81 -4.05 2.37
CA GLU A 72 -0.32 -4.97 2.49
C GLU A 72 -0.33 -6.03 1.36
N GLU A 73 -0.63 -7.28 1.71
CA GLU A 73 -0.48 -8.46 0.83
C GLU A 73 -1.34 -8.39 -0.44
N GLY A 74 -2.49 -7.71 -0.39
CA GLY A 74 -3.38 -7.53 -1.54
C GLY A 74 -2.71 -6.85 -2.73
N LEU A 75 -1.67 -6.03 -2.51
CA LEU A 75 -0.92 -5.43 -3.61
C LEU A 75 -0.15 -6.47 -4.42
N ILE A 76 0.37 -7.52 -3.78
CA ILE A 76 1.18 -8.57 -4.44
C ILE A 76 0.33 -9.28 -5.50
N TYR A 77 -0.94 -9.55 -5.21
CA TYR A 77 -1.85 -10.14 -6.21
C TYR A 77 -1.96 -9.25 -7.45
N ARG A 78 -2.19 -7.94 -7.26
CA ARG A 78 -2.31 -7.00 -8.37
C ARG A 78 -1.01 -6.84 -9.16
N LEU A 79 0.13 -6.78 -8.48
CA LEU A 79 1.45 -6.74 -9.11
C LEU A 79 1.69 -7.96 -10.02
N LYS A 80 1.38 -9.17 -9.52
CA LYS A 80 1.47 -10.42 -10.30
C LYS A 80 0.51 -10.42 -11.50
N LYS A 81 -0.72 -9.92 -11.31
CA LYS A 81 -1.71 -9.84 -12.39
C LYS A 81 -1.29 -8.87 -13.50
N GLU A 82 -0.71 -7.73 -13.14
CA GLU A 82 -0.28 -6.70 -14.10
C GLU A 82 1.11 -6.98 -14.72
N ASN A 83 1.92 -7.86 -14.11
CA ASN A 83 3.27 -8.19 -14.57
C ASN A 83 3.54 -9.70 -14.44
N PRO A 84 2.87 -10.55 -15.25
CA PRO A 84 2.89 -12.01 -15.08
C PRO A 84 4.27 -12.64 -15.24
N GLU A 85 5.19 -11.98 -15.94
CA GLU A 85 6.57 -12.41 -16.17
C GLU A 85 7.55 -12.04 -15.05
N LYS A 86 7.09 -11.30 -14.03
CA LYS A 86 7.87 -10.83 -12.88
C LYS A 86 7.47 -11.59 -11.61
N LYS A 87 8.40 -11.73 -10.68
CA LYS A 87 8.19 -12.43 -9.40
C LYS A 87 8.11 -11.42 -8.26
N PHE A 88 7.06 -11.53 -7.45
CA PHE A 88 6.81 -10.65 -6.30
C PHE A 88 6.74 -11.48 -5.02
N PHE A 89 7.59 -11.13 -4.06
CA PHE A 89 7.75 -11.78 -2.77
C PHE A 89 7.36 -10.81 -1.66
N ALA A 90 6.70 -11.28 -0.61
CA ALA A 90 6.45 -10.47 0.56
C ALA A 90 7.76 -10.25 1.33
N ALA A 91 7.93 -9.06 1.92
CA ALA A 91 9.07 -8.77 2.80
C ALA A 91 9.12 -9.67 4.03
N GLY A 92 7.99 -10.22 4.48
CA GLY A 92 7.87 -11.05 5.67
C GLY A 92 6.54 -11.80 5.70
N PRO A 93 6.01 -12.14 6.90
CA PRO A 93 4.69 -12.75 7.04
C PRO A 93 3.60 -11.92 6.37
N ALA A 94 2.54 -12.58 5.90
CA ALA A 94 1.36 -11.95 5.33
C ALA A 94 0.85 -10.77 6.19
N LEU A 95 0.77 -9.59 5.57
CA LEU A 95 0.29 -8.36 6.18
C LEU A 95 -1.11 -8.06 5.67
N ILE A 96 -2.08 -8.26 6.56
CA ILE A 96 -3.49 -8.13 6.23
C ILE A 96 -4.06 -6.93 6.97
N CYS A 97 -4.58 -5.96 6.22
CA CYS A 97 -5.44 -4.93 6.78
C CYS A 97 -6.84 -5.52 6.96
N ARG A 98 -7.23 -5.84 8.21
CA ARG A 98 -8.52 -6.48 8.50
C ARG A 98 -9.69 -5.69 7.94
N ASN A 99 -9.65 -4.37 8.10
CA ASN A 99 -10.71 -3.47 7.61
C ASN A 99 -10.84 -3.49 6.09
N MET A 100 -9.73 -3.63 5.35
CA MET A 100 -9.79 -3.76 3.88
C MET A 100 -10.37 -5.10 3.41
N LYS A 101 -10.34 -6.14 4.26
CA LYS A 101 -10.89 -7.47 3.93
C LYS A 101 -12.31 -7.68 4.47
N LEU A 102 -12.95 -6.64 5.00
CA LEU A 102 -14.36 -6.69 5.38
C LEU A 102 -15.25 -6.82 4.15
N THR A 103 -14.90 -6.17 3.04
CA THR A 103 -15.67 -6.21 1.79
C THR A 103 -15.46 -7.53 1.06
N ARG A 104 -16.53 -8.31 0.90
CA ARG A 104 -16.60 -9.57 0.13
C ARG A 104 -17.40 -9.41 -1.15
N LEU A 105 -17.37 -10.43 -2.01
CA LEU A 105 -18.12 -10.41 -3.29
C LEU A 105 -19.63 -10.31 -3.05
N GLU A 106 -20.15 -10.98 -2.03
CA GLU A 106 -21.56 -10.93 -1.63
C GLU A 106 -21.95 -9.54 -1.16
N ASP A 107 -21.07 -8.86 -0.42
CA ASP A 107 -21.32 -7.49 0.04
C ASP A 107 -21.41 -6.53 -1.14
N VAL A 108 -20.52 -6.66 -2.14
CA VAL A 108 -20.56 -5.85 -3.37
C VAL A 108 -21.84 -6.12 -4.16
N TYR A 109 -22.23 -7.39 -4.30
CA TYR A 109 -23.48 -7.76 -4.96
C TYR A 109 -24.70 -7.15 -4.27
N LEU A 110 -24.80 -7.30 -2.94
CA LEU A 110 -25.90 -6.74 -2.16
C LEU A 110 -25.89 -5.22 -2.17
N SER A 111 -24.71 -4.61 -2.14
CA SER A 111 -24.53 -3.16 -2.18
C SER A 111 -25.11 -2.57 -3.46
N LEU A 112 -24.83 -3.20 -4.60
CA LEU A 112 -25.37 -2.79 -5.90
C LEU A 112 -26.86 -3.09 -6.03
N LYS A 113 -27.29 -4.29 -5.60
CA LYS A 113 -28.68 -4.73 -5.71
C LYS A 113 -29.64 -3.89 -4.87
N GLU A 114 -29.21 -3.47 -3.69
CA GLU A 114 -30.03 -2.76 -2.72
C GLU A 114 -29.69 -1.27 -2.62
N GLU A 115 -28.80 -0.77 -3.49
CA GLU A 115 -28.32 0.63 -3.50
C GLU A 115 -27.85 1.13 -2.13
N ARG A 116 -27.15 0.26 -1.38
CA ARG A 116 -26.68 0.53 0.00
C ARG A 116 -25.19 0.20 0.16
N TYR A 117 -24.47 0.79 1.10
CA TYR A 117 -24.90 1.82 2.04
C TYR A 117 -24.59 3.20 1.45
N ARG A 118 -25.54 4.13 1.54
CA ARG A 118 -25.28 5.53 1.19
C ARG A 118 -24.29 6.13 2.19
N VAL A 119 -23.19 6.67 1.69
CA VAL A 119 -22.21 7.42 2.50
C VAL A 119 -22.63 8.87 2.54
N GLU A 120 -22.88 9.40 3.74
CA GLU A 120 -23.26 10.79 3.95
C GLU A 120 -22.25 11.49 4.86
N VAL A 121 -21.94 12.74 4.54
CA VAL A 121 -21.05 13.61 5.32
C VAL A 121 -21.78 14.92 5.53
N ARG A 122 -21.79 15.43 6.77
CA ARG A 122 -22.46 16.71 7.09
C ARG A 122 -21.89 17.85 6.25
N ASP A 123 -22.75 18.71 5.71
CA ASP A 123 -22.39 19.77 4.77
C ASP A 123 -21.24 20.67 5.24
N ASN A 124 -21.25 21.04 6.52
CA ASN A 124 -20.20 21.88 7.11
C ASN A 124 -18.83 21.18 7.15
N ILE A 125 -18.81 19.86 7.31
CA ILE A 125 -17.59 19.03 7.26
C ILE A 125 -17.17 18.86 5.80
N ALA A 126 -18.11 18.47 4.93
CA ALA A 126 -17.85 18.23 3.51
C ALA A 126 -17.28 19.47 2.82
N SER A 127 -17.87 20.65 3.02
CA SER A 127 -17.39 21.91 2.45
C SER A 127 -15.93 22.22 2.82
N ARG A 128 -15.58 22.05 4.10
CA ARG A 128 -14.22 22.31 4.60
C ARG A 128 -13.21 21.28 4.10
N ALA A 129 -13.57 19.99 4.12
CA ALA A 129 -12.72 18.91 3.62
C ALA A 129 -12.48 19.03 2.10
N SER A 130 -13.53 19.34 1.33
CA SER A 130 -13.44 19.55 -0.12
C SER A 130 -12.53 20.70 -0.49
N LYS A 131 -12.50 21.79 0.29
CA LYS A 131 -11.54 22.88 0.06
C LYS A 131 -10.10 22.38 0.15
N ALA A 132 -9.75 21.63 1.21
CA ALA A 132 -8.41 21.08 1.38
C ALA A 132 -8.04 20.09 0.27
N LEU A 133 -8.98 19.21 -0.11
CA LEU A 133 -8.78 18.24 -1.20
C LEU A 133 -8.57 18.94 -2.55
N ASN A 134 -9.38 19.95 -2.88
CA ASN A 134 -9.26 20.69 -4.13
C ASN A 134 -7.96 21.48 -4.22
N GLU A 135 -7.46 22.02 -3.10
CA GLU A 135 -6.12 22.63 -3.09
C GLU A 135 -5.02 21.59 -3.33
N MET A 136 -5.08 20.41 -2.70
CA MET A 136 -4.11 19.33 -2.94
C MET A 136 -4.02 18.97 -4.44
N LEU A 137 -5.16 18.81 -5.11
CA LEU A 137 -5.23 18.44 -6.53
C LEU A 137 -4.65 19.47 -7.49
N LYS A 138 -4.49 20.75 -7.09
CA LYS A 138 -3.85 21.77 -7.93
C LYS A 138 -2.33 21.61 -8.01
N TYR A 139 -1.72 20.89 -7.06
CA TYR A 139 -0.27 20.78 -6.92
C TYR A 139 0.28 19.36 -7.19
N THR A 140 -0.58 18.41 -7.53
CA THR A 140 -0.25 17.00 -7.83
C THR A 140 -0.48 16.68 -9.29
#